data_AF-A0A918KCK0-F1
#
_entry.id   AF-A0A918KCK0-F1
#
_cell.length_a   1.000
_cell.length_b   1.000
_cell.length_c   1.000
_cell.angle_alpha   90.00
_cell.angle_beta   90.00
_cell.angle_gamma   90.00
#
_symmetry.space_group_name_H-M   'P 1'
#
loop_
_entity.id
_entity.type
_entity.pdbx_description
1 polymer ?
#
loop_
_entity_poly.entity_id
_entity_poly.type
_entity_poly.pdbx_seq_one_letter_code
_entity_poly.pdbx_strand_id
1 'polypeptide(L)'
;MKHLSNLVIEMGLGVGLLAVSALEQAHATPQTGSQSIVEDRPADVSDAKVVIADLSTPSAAEIEQVALDLFAYQQGEWDSIWEMYDSAGNQTSTLEGKVAYSPLLGDHTQKMTNVVPKLKHRSSGIRGFNAIDNQIVTFNMADNGVYWKMHQDPLTGVTLSDPHRTADGTVILQRYTRHSMNKDTYKVVMEESLNSGKTWFKRYDQTLTRK
;
A
#
# COMPACT_ATOMS: atom_id res chain seq x y z
N MET A 1 -20.32 37.36 21.11
CA MET A 1 -19.71 36.66 19.95
C MET A 1 -18.40 36.06 20.42
N LYS A 2 -18.36 34.75 20.66
CA LYS A 2 -17.18 34.05 21.17
C LYS A 2 -16.29 33.65 19.99
N HIS A 3 -15.02 34.06 20.05
CA HIS A 3 -13.98 33.66 19.11
C HIS A 3 -13.76 32.14 19.16
N LEU A 4 -14.11 31.45 18.08
CA LEU A 4 -13.66 30.09 17.80
C LEU A 4 -12.37 30.21 16.99
N SER A 5 -11.26 30.05 17.68
CA SER A 5 -9.91 30.02 17.14
C SER A 5 -9.76 28.87 16.15
N ASN A 6 -9.08 29.18 15.04
CA ASN A 6 -8.71 28.27 13.97
C ASN A 6 -7.96 27.04 14.50
N LEU A 7 -8.66 25.91 14.58
CA LEU A 7 -8.04 24.59 14.61
C LEU A 7 -7.86 24.15 13.15
N VAL A 8 -6.78 24.61 12.52
CA VAL A 8 -6.26 24.00 11.30
C VAL A 8 -5.68 22.65 11.73
N ILE A 9 -6.40 21.57 11.45
CA ILE A 9 -5.90 20.21 11.69
C ILE A 9 -4.87 19.94 10.60
N GLU A 10 -3.62 20.29 10.88
CA GLU A 10 -2.45 19.76 10.21
C GLU A 10 -2.38 18.26 10.54
N MET A 11 -2.97 17.42 9.69
CA MET A 11 -2.71 15.99 9.75
C MET A 11 -1.30 15.73 9.25
N GLY A 12 -0.32 15.88 10.16
CA GLY A 12 1.07 15.48 9.95
C GLY A 12 2.09 16.39 10.64
N LEU A 13 2.15 16.39 11.98
CA LEU A 13 3.37 16.81 12.70
C LEU A 13 3.59 15.93 13.93
N GLY A 14 4.69 15.17 13.89
CA GLY A 14 5.22 14.43 15.03
C GLY A 14 6.11 15.31 15.90
N VAL A 15 6.15 15.04 17.20
CA VAL A 15 7.26 15.41 18.08
C VAL A 15 7.42 14.29 19.10
N GLY A 16 8.59 13.65 19.13
CA GLY A 16 8.91 12.57 20.06
C GLY A 16 10.37 12.13 19.94
N LEU A 17 11.23 12.85 20.65
CA LEU A 17 12.66 12.63 20.83
C LEU A 17 12.95 11.24 21.45
N LEU A 18 13.95 10.49 20.97
CA LEU A 18 14.94 9.71 21.77
C LEU A 18 15.91 8.91 20.85
N ALA A 19 17.09 8.62 21.41
CA ALA A 19 18.38 8.44 20.73
C ALA A 19 18.85 6.96 20.54
N VAL A 20 19.71 6.75 19.51
CA VAL A 20 20.93 5.87 19.40
C VAL A 20 20.76 4.34 19.64
N SER A 21 21.26 3.36 18.86
CA SER A 21 22.59 3.04 18.25
C SER A 21 22.43 1.88 17.22
N ALA A 22 23.13 1.82 16.07
CA ALA A 22 24.38 1.06 15.73
C ALA A 22 24.28 -0.48 15.92
N LEU A 23 24.80 -1.42 15.09
CA LEU A 23 25.78 -1.46 13.99
C LEU A 23 25.65 -2.83 13.23
N GLU A 24 26.03 -2.85 11.93
CA GLU A 24 26.79 -3.86 11.12
C GLU A 24 26.91 -5.35 11.53
N GLN A 25 27.14 -6.36 10.67
CA GLN A 25 27.74 -6.46 9.33
C GLN A 25 27.46 -7.87 8.73
N ALA A 26 27.54 -7.97 7.40
CA ALA A 26 27.53 -9.22 6.63
C ALA A 26 28.92 -9.90 6.60
N HIS A 27 28.98 -11.20 6.31
CA HIS A 27 30.10 -11.80 5.60
C HIS A 27 29.67 -13.04 4.81
N ALA A 28 29.98 -13.01 3.52
CA ALA A 28 30.06 -14.17 2.62
C ALA A 28 31.54 -14.42 2.32
N THR A 29 31.94 -15.67 2.06
CA THR A 29 32.71 -16.07 0.85
C THR A 29 32.90 -17.60 0.76
N PRO A 30 33.20 -18.13 -0.45
CA PRO A 30 32.98 -19.51 -0.89
C PRO A 30 34.27 -20.35 -0.95
N GLN A 31 34.15 -21.63 -1.31
CA GLN A 31 35.27 -22.39 -1.89
C GLN A 31 34.86 -23.33 -3.03
N THR A 32 35.67 -23.22 -4.09
CA THR A 32 35.75 -23.98 -5.34
C THR A 32 36.64 -25.21 -5.17
N GLY A 33 36.39 -26.30 -5.90
CA GLY A 33 37.30 -27.44 -5.95
C GLY A 33 37.03 -28.47 -7.06
N SER A 34 37.84 -28.34 -8.12
CA SER A 34 38.34 -29.33 -9.10
C SER A 34 37.47 -30.34 -9.84
N GLN A 35 37.68 -30.34 -11.18
CA GLN A 35 37.17 -31.27 -12.19
C GLN A 35 37.97 -32.58 -12.27
N SER A 36 37.30 -33.65 -12.73
CA SER A 36 37.91 -34.84 -13.33
C SER A 36 37.04 -35.24 -14.54
N ILE A 37 37.68 -35.51 -15.69
CA ILE A 37 37.04 -35.94 -16.95
C ILE A 37 37.34 -37.43 -17.14
N VAL A 38 36.31 -38.29 -17.21
CA VAL A 38 36.43 -39.65 -17.78
C VAL A 38 35.10 -40.10 -18.44
N GLU A 39 35.25 -40.50 -19.71
CA GLU A 39 34.48 -41.42 -20.58
C GLU A 39 32.98 -41.21 -20.92
N ASP A 40 32.78 -41.18 -22.24
CA ASP A 40 31.54 -41.14 -23.01
C ASP A 40 30.79 -42.48 -22.93
N ARG A 41 29.61 -42.46 -22.28
CA ARG A 41 28.60 -43.52 -22.30
C ARG A 41 27.27 -42.90 -22.74
N PRO A 42 26.41 -43.64 -23.46
CA PRO A 42 25.18 -43.08 -24.02
C PRO A 42 24.32 -42.53 -22.87
N ALA A 43 23.95 -41.25 -22.98
CA ALA A 43 23.28 -40.51 -21.92
C ALA A 43 22.04 -41.27 -21.44
N ASP A 44 22.17 -41.83 -20.24
CA ASP A 44 21.06 -42.34 -19.47
C ASP A 44 20.16 -41.13 -19.16
N VAL A 45 18.94 -41.13 -19.71
CA VAL A 45 17.96 -40.05 -19.53
C VAL A 45 17.35 -40.06 -18.12
N SER A 46 17.89 -40.89 -17.23
CA SER A 46 17.47 -41.07 -15.84
C SER A 46 17.76 -39.86 -14.94
N ASP A 47 18.65 -38.95 -15.37
CA ASP A 47 19.01 -37.73 -14.64
C ASP A 47 18.33 -36.45 -15.16
N ALA A 48 17.27 -36.58 -15.98
CA ALA A 48 16.37 -35.46 -16.24
C ALA A 48 15.69 -35.07 -14.92
N LYS A 49 16.35 -34.18 -14.16
CA LYS A 49 15.84 -33.59 -12.94
C LYS A 49 14.53 -32.90 -13.31
N VAL A 50 13.42 -33.58 -13.04
CA VAL A 50 12.07 -33.03 -13.18
C VAL A 50 12.01 -31.90 -12.16
N VAL A 51 12.31 -30.69 -12.61
CA VAL A 51 12.00 -29.48 -11.86
C VAL A 51 10.49 -29.37 -11.94
N ILE A 52 9.81 -29.91 -10.92
CA ILE A 52 8.40 -29.61 -10.72
C ILE A 52 8.36 -28.10 -10.54
N ALA A 53 7.85 -27.40 -11.55
CA ALA A 53 7.60 -25.97 -11.44
C ALA A 53 6.73 -25.77 -10.20
N ASP A 54 7.16 -24.89 -9.31
CA ASP A 54 6.37 -24.53 -8.14
C ASP A 54 5.13 -23.76 -8.62
N LEU A 55 4.04 -24.49 -8.84
CA LEU A 55 2.74 -23.96 -9.25
C LEU A 55 2.05 -23.16 -8.13
N SER A 56 2.67 -23.01 -6.95
CA SER A 56 2.09 -22.23 -5.86
C SER A 56 2.35 -20.73 -5.98
N THR A 57 3.31 -20.31 -6.83
CA THR A 57 3.58 -18.89 -7.08
C THR A 57 2.72 -18.39 -8.24
N PRO A 58 1.82 -17.41 -8.03
CA PRO A 58 1.02 -16.85 -9.12
C PRO A 58 1.89 -16.25 -10.22
N SER A 59 1.52 -16.49 -11.46
CA SER A 59 2.12 -15.88 -12.64
C SER A 59 1.81 -14.38 -12.72
N ALA A 60 2.60 -13.62 -13.48
CA ALA A 60 2.36 -12.20 -13.70
C ALA A 60 0.97 -11.92 -14.29
N ALA A 61 0.48 -12.79 -15.19
CA ALA A 61 -0.85 -12.68 -15.77
C ALA A 61 -1.97 -12.90 -14.73
N GLU A 62 -1.77 -13.82 -13.78
CA GLU A 62 -2.72 -14.02 -12.68
C GLU A 62 -2.74 -12.82 -11.73
N ILE A 63 -1.57 -12.23 -11.44
CA ILE A 63 -1.49 -11.03 -10.59
C ILE A 63 -2.14 -9.82 -11.28
N GLU A 64 -1.92 -9.65 -12.59
CA GLU A 64 -2.60 -8.63 -13.40
C GLU A 64 -4.11 -8.80 -13.34
N GLN A 65 -4.61 -10.02 -13.52
CA GLN A 65 -6.05 -10.28 -13.46
C GLN A 65 -6.63 -9.92 -12.08
N VAL A 66 -5.95 -10.25 -10.98
CA VAL A 66 -6.38 -9.85 -9.62
C VAL A 66 -6.43 -8.32 -9.47
N ALA A 67 -5.50 -7.59 -10.10
CA ALA A 67 -5.52 -6.13 -10.10
C ALA A 67 -6.71 -5.55 -10.90
N LEU A 68 -6.98 -6.09 -12.08
CA LEU A 68 -8.10 -5.68 -12.93
C LEU A 68 -9.45 -5.99 -12.27
N ASP A 69 -9.58 -7.17 -11.65
CA ASP A 69 -10.76 -7.56 -10.88
C ASP A 69 -11.00 -6.60 -9.70
N LEU A 70 -9.92 -6.15 -9.04
CA LEU A 70 -10.03 -5.14 -7.99
C LEU A 70 -10.52 -3.80 -8.54
N PHE A 71 -10.03 -3.35 -9.70
CA PHE A 71 -10.52 -2.11 -10.33
C PHE A 71 -12.00 -2.22 -10.69
N ALA A 72 -12.40 -3.32 -11.33
CA ALA A 72 -13.80 -3.58 -11.66
C ALA A 72 -14.68 -3.62 -10.40
N TYR A 73 -14.21 -4.27 -9.33
CA TYR A 73 -14.90 -4.29 -8.05
C TYR A 73 -15.05 -2.88 -7.46
N GLN A 74 -13.99 -2.07 -7.45
CA GLN A 74 -14.02 -0.75 -6.80
C GLN A 74 -14.85 0.28 -7.56
N GLN A 75 -15.11 0.07 -8.85
CA GLN A 75 -15.84 1.01 -9.68
C GLN A 75 -17.19 1.44 -9.07
N GLY A 76 -17.48 2.74 -9.17
CA GLY A 76 -18.72 3.36 -8.68
C GLY A 76 -18.50 4.32 -7.52
N GLU A 77 -19.62 4.77 -6.94
CA GLU A 77 -19.66 5.63 -5.76
C GLU A 77 -19.83 4.80 -4.49
N TRP A 78 -19.16 5.24 -3.42
CA TRP A 78 -19.17 4.62 -2.12
C TRP A 78 -19.38 5.69 -1.05
N ASP A 79 -20.30 5.42 -0.12
CA ASP A 79 -20.33 6.13 1.15
C ASP A 79 -19.21 5.59 2.04
N SER A 80 -18.55 6.48 2.78
CA SER A 80 -17.35 6.15 3.54
C SER A 80 -17.47 6.59 4.99
N ILE A 81 -17.17 5.67 5.91
CA ILE A 81 -17.07 5.94 7.35
C ILE A 81 -15.63 5.69 7.80
N TRP A 82 -15.06 6.65 8.52
CA TRP A 82 -13.70 6.64 9.04
C TRP A 82 -13.74 6.64 10.56
N GLU A 83 -13.27 5.58 11.20
CA GLU A 83 -13.07 5.51 12.64
C GLU A 83 -11.62 5.88 12.94
N MET A 84 -11.40 7.05 13.52
CA MET A 84 -10.06 7.63 13.74
C MET A 84 -9.49 7.20 15.08
N TYR A 85 -8.17 6.97 15.14
CA TYR A 85 -7.47 6.53 16.35
C TYR A 85 -6.33 7.49 16.74
N ASP A 86 -6.07 7.60 18.04
CA ASP A 86 -4.88 8.26 18.57
C ASP A 86 -3.64 7.33 18.54
N SER A 87 -2.48 7.83 18.97
CA SER A 87 -1.23 7.06 19.03
C SER A 87 -1.24 5.93 20.05
N ALA A 88 -2.16 5.95 21.03
CA ALA A 88 -2.36 4.88 21.99
C ALA A 88 -3.34 3.80 21.48
N GLY A 89 -3.96 4.02 20.31
CA GLY A 89 -4.91 3.10 19.70
C GLY A 89 -6.35 3.27 20.18
N ASN A 90 -6.68 4.36 20.88
CA ASN A 90 -8.05 4.64 21.28
C ASN A 90 -8.81 5.34 20.14
N GLN A 91 -10.05 4.94 19.90
CA GLN A 91 -10.91 5.63 18.93
C GLN A 91 -11.25 7.03 19.44
N THR A 92 -11.01 8.05 18.60
CA THR A 92 -11.20 9.47 18.96
C THR A 92 -12.40 10.10 18.26
N SER A 93 -12.74 9.62 17.06
CA SER A 93 -13.85 10.18 16.30
C SER A 93 -14.32 9.24 15.20
N THR A 94 -15.53 9.50 14.69
CA THR A 94 -16.05 8.92 13.47
C THR A 94 -16.34 10.05 12.48
N LEU A 95 -15.90 9.89 11.23
CA LEU A 95 -16.05 10.87 10.16
C LEU A 95 -16.73 10.21 8.95
N GLU A 96 -17.62 10.95 8.30
CA GLU A 96 -18.27 10.54 7.06
C GLU A 96 -17.58 11.19 5.86
N GLY A 97 -17.56 10.46 4.76
CA GLY A 97 -16.99 10.90 3.50
C GLY A 97 -17.57 10.13 2.32
N LYS A 98 -17.01 10.38 1.15
CA LYS A 98 -17.39 9.70 -0.10
C LYS A 98 -16.14 9.34 -0.88
N VAL A 99 -16.15 8.15 -1.45
CA VAL A 99 -15.11 7.69 -2.37
C VAL A 99 -15.76 7.32 -3.69
N ALA A 100 -15.15 7.71 -4.80
CA ALA A 100 -15.61 7.27 -6.11
C ALA A 100 -14.46 6.80 -6.97
N TYR A 101 -14.70 5.71 -7.69
CA TYR A 101 -13.77 5.10 -8.61
C TYR A 101 -14.38 5.05 -10.02
N SER A 102 -13.61 5.46 -11.02
CA SER A 102 -14.04 5.51 -12.41
C SER A 102 -12.90 5.10 -13.33
N PRO A 103 -13.17 4.41 -14.45
CA PRO A 103 -12.15 4.15 -15.47
C PRO A 103 -11.52 5.48 -15.94
N LEU A 104 -10.22 5.47 -16.22
CA LEU A 104 -9.53 6.65 -16.76
C LEU A 104 -9.10 6.43 -18.22
N LEU A 105 -8.33 5.37 -18.47
CA LEU A 105 -7.87 4.94 -19.79
C LEU A 105 -7.92 3.41 -19.85
N GLY A 106 -8.90 2.88 -20.57
CA GLY A 106 -9.17 1.45 -20.62
C GLY A 106 -9.44 0.84 -19.23
N ASP A 107 -9.25 -0.47 -19.12
CA ASP A 107 -9.53 -1.22 -17.88
C ASP A 107 -8.32 -1.27 -16.93
N HIS A 108 -7.13 -0.89 -17.42
CA HIS A 108 -5.86 -0.94 -16.68
C HIS A 108 -5.60 0.26 -15.79
N THR A 109 -6.44 1.30 -15.88
CA THR A 109 -6.28 2.51 -15.07
C THR A 109 -7.60 3.04 -14.55
N GLN A 110 -7.56 3.55 -13.32
CA GLN A 110 -8.71 4.03 -12.59
C GLN A 110 -8.40 5.37 -11.93
N LYS A 111 -9.32 6.31 -12.06
CA LYS A 111 -9.36 7.53 -11.26
C LYS A 111 -10.09 7.25 -9.95
N MET A 112 -9.48 7.65 -8.84
CA MET A 112 -10.05 7.64 -7.49
C MET A 112 -10.30 9.08 -7.04
N THR A 113 -11.42 9.33 -6.36
CA THR A 113 -11.65 10.58 -5.62
C THR A 113 -12.08 10.26 -4.21
N ASN A 114 -11.67 11.08 -3.25
CA ASN A 114 -12.05 10.96 -1.84
C ASN A 114 -12.40 12.34 -1.29
N VAL A 115 -13.51 12.45 -0.57
CA VAL A 115 -13.98 13.68 0.05
C VAL A 115 -14.40 13.39 1.50
N VAL A 116 -13.83 14.12 2.46
CA VAL A 116 -14.19 14.05 3.88
C VAL A 116 -14.54 15.47 4.35
N PRO A 117 -15.82 15.87 4.31
CA PRO A 117 -16.22 17.27 4.51
C PRO A 117 -15.81 17.85 5.87
N LYS A 118 -15.88 17.05 6.94
CA LYS A 118 -15.53 17.49 8.30
C LYS A 118 -14.06 17.87 8.44
N LEU A 119 -13.19 17.27 7.62
CA LEU A 119 -11.76 17.62 7.55
C LEU A 119 -11.46 18.69 6.51
N LYS A 120 -12.47 19.16 5.75
CA LYS A 120 -12.29 19.94 4.51
C LYS A 120 -11.29 19.27 3.56
N HIS A 121 -11.27 17.93 3.58
CA HIS A 121 -10.35 17.13 2.79
C HIS A 121 -10.99 16.74 1.47
N ARG A 122 -10.24 16.92 0.40
CA ARG A 122 -10.51 16.35 -0.92
C ARG A 122 -9.19 15.90 -1.51
N SER A 123 -9.19 14.70 -2.06
CA SER A 123 -8.09 14.21 -2.88
C SER A 123 -8.58 13.51 -4.14
N SER A 124 -7.72 13.52 -5.15
CA SER A 124 -7.89 12.77 -6.39
C SER A 124 -6.65 11.96 -6.65
N GLY A 125 -6.80 10.74 -7.17
CA GLY A 125 -5.68 9.92 -7.55
C GLY A 125 -5.90 9.20 -8.86
N ILE A 126 -4.78 8.80 -9.47
CA ILE A 126 -4.74 7.91 -10.62
C ILE A 126 -4.03 6.64 -10.15
N ARG A 127 -4.59 5.49 -10.50
CA ARG A 127 -4.01 4.19 -10.22
C ARG A 127 -4.01 3.31 -11.45
N GLY A 128 -2.99 2.49 -11.59
CA GLY A 128 -2.86 1.55 -12.69
C GLY A 128 -1.94 0.38 -12.33
N PHE A 129 -2.07 -0.71 -13.07
CA PHE A 129 -1.22 -1.88 -12.89
C PHE A 129 0.13 -1.69 -13.60
N ASN A 130 1.22 -1.93 -12.89
CA ASN A 130 2.58 -1.96 -13.41
C ASN A 130 3.02 -3.42 -13.54
N ALA A 131 3.11 -3.90 -14.78
CA ALA A 131 3.46 -5.28 -15.11
C ALA A 131 4.94 -5.63 -14.83
N ILE A 132 5.83 -4.63 -14.68
CA ILE A 132 7.24 -4.88 -14.36
C ILE A 132 7.37 -5.29 -12.89
N ASP A 133 6.70 -4.55 -12.01
CA ASP A 133 6.79 -4.76 -10.55
C ASP A 133 5.65 -5.64 -10.01
N ASN A 134 4.68 -6.02 -10.85
CA ASN A 134 3.46 -6.74 -10.48
C ASN A 134 2.66 -6.04 -9.36
N GLN A 135 2.54 -4.71 -9.47
CA GLN A 135 1.91 -3.87 -8.44
C GLN A 135 0.90 -2.90 -9.05
N ILE A 136 -0.13 -2.56 -8.28
CA ILE A 136 -0.94 -1.37 -8.55
C ILE A 136 -0.19 -0.15 -8.01
N VAL A 137 0.17 0.78 -8.88
CA VAL A 137 0.78 2.05 -8.49
C VAL A 137 -0.31 3.12 -8.43
N THR A 138 -0.37 3.85 -7.32
CA THR A 138 -1.31 4.97 -7.12
C THR A 138 -0.55 6.26 -6.91
N PHE A 139 -0.93 7.30 -7.63
CA PHE A 139 -0.55 8.69 -7.32
C PHE A 139 -1.80 9.40 -6.79
N ASN A 140 -1.80 9.82 -5.52
CA ASN A 140 -2.90 10.55 -4.89
C ASN A 140 -2.44 11.96 -4.51
N MET A 141 -3.26 12.96 -4.80
CA MET A 141 -2.98 14.37 -4.53
C MET A 141 -4.17 15.01 -3.81
N ALA A 142 -3.90 15.67 -2.69
CA ALA A 142 -4.86 16.47 -1.96
C ALA A 142 -4.94 17.90 -2.52
N ASP A 143 -6.03 18.61 -2.23
CA ASP A 143 -6.26 19.98 -2.71
C ASP A 143 -5.20 21.00 -2.25
N ASN A 144 -4.47 20.68 -1.17
CA ASN A 144 -3.35 21.50 -0.67
C ASN A 144 -2.02 21.22 -1.39
N GLY A 145 -2.01 20.37 -2.42
CA GLY A 145 -0.81 20.01 -3.19
C GLY A 145 0.06 18.91 -2.56
N VAL A 146 -0.27 18.42 -1.37
CA VAL A 146 0.40 17.24 -0.80
C VAL A 146 0.04 16.02 -1.62
N TYR A 147 1.04 15.22 -1.99
CA TYR A 147 0.84 14.01 -2.78
C TYR A 147 1.53 12.79 -2.17
N TRP A 148 1.01 11.63 -2.54
CA TRP A 148 1.48 10.32 -2.15
C TRP A 148 1.61 9.43 -3.38
N LYS A 149 2.78 8.83 -3.56
CA LYS A 149 2.96 7.69 -4.46
C LYS A 149 2.88 6.42 -3.62
N MET A 150 2.09 5.45 -4.05
CA MET A 150 1.80 4.24 -3.30
C MET A 150 1.85 3.01 -4.19
N HIS A 151 2.29 1.90 -3.60
CA HIS A 151 2.54 0.62 -4.24
C HIS A 151 1.68 -0.43 -3.54
N GLN A 152 0.74 -1.01 -4.28
CA GLN A 152 -0.18 -2.03 -3.78
C GLN A 152 0.13 -3.37 -4.40
N ASP A 153 0.34 -4.37 -3.55
CA ASP A 153 0.34 -5.78 -3.93
C ASP A 153 -1.13 -6.24 -4.12
N PRO A 154 -1.53 -6.64 -5.33
CA PRO A 154 -2.92 -7.05 -5.60
C PRO A 154 -3.35 -8.30 -4.80
N LEU A 155 -2.41 -9.23 -4.57
CA LEU A 155 -2.68 -10.51 -3.92
C LEU A 155 -2.96 -10.31 -2.43
N THR A 156 -2.05 -9.61 -1.74
CA THR A 156 -2.19 -9.36 -0.30
C THR A 156 -3.15 -8.21 -0.01
N GLY A 157 -3.32 -7.28 -0.95
CA GLY A 157 -4.09 -6.06 -0.75
C GLY A 157 -3.40 -5.04 0.16
N VAL A 158 -2.12 -5.24 0.49
CA VAL A 158 -1.29 -4.29 1.22
C VAL A 158 -0.79 -3.21 0.26
N THR A 159 -0.97 -1.96 0.65
CA THR A 159 -0.47 -0.77 -0.05
C THR A 159 0.51 -0.03 0.82
N LEU A 160 1.70 0.30 0.31
CA LEU A 160 2.73 1.05 1.02
C LEU A 160 3.09 2.31 0.23
N SER A 161 3.23 3.45 0.91
CA SER A 161 3.69 4.67 0.28
C SER A 161 5.20 4.69 0.05
N ASP A 162 5.62 5.46 -0.95
CA ASP A 162 6.98 6.00 -0.97
C ASP A 162 7.21 6.89 0.28
N PRO A 163 8.48 7.06 0.72
CA PRO A 163 8.81 7.99 1.79
C PRO A 163 8.38 9.43 1.49
N HIS A 164 7.56 10.01 2.36
CA HIS A 164 7.20 11.43 2.30
C HIS A 164 7.98 12.19 3.37
N ARG A 165 8.79 13.17 2.95
CA ARG A 165 9.61 13.98 3.88
C ARG A 165 8.94 15.32 4.15
N THR A 166 8.65 15.60 5.40
CA THR A 166 8.12 16.89 5.86
C THR A 166 9.22 17.95 5.94
N ALA A 167 8.83 19.22 6.10
CA ALA A 167 9.75 20.35 6.15
C ALA A 167 10.78 20.27 7.31
N ASP A 168 10.40 19.64 8.43
CA ASP A 168 11.26 19.39 9.59
C ASP A 168 12.20 18.17 9.39
N GLY A 169 12.11 17.48 8.24
CA GLY A 169 12.92 16.32 7.92
C GLY A 169 12.39 14.99 8.45
N THR A 170 11.23 14.96 9.09
CA THR A 170 10.56 13.71 9.46
C THR A 170 10.18 12.92 8.20
N VAL A 171 10.36 11.60 8.24
CA VAL A 171 9.96 10.70 7.14
C VAL A 171 8.69 9.97 7.54
N ILE A 172 7.63 10.20 6.78
CA ILE A 172 6.32 9.59 6.96
C ILE A 172 6.16 8.47 5.92
N LEU A 173 5.70 7.31 6.40
CA LEU A 173 5.21 6.22 5.56
C LEU A 173 3.76 5.93 5.92
N GLN A 174 2.96 5.62 4.90
CA GLN A 174 1.59 5.15 5.07
C GLN A 174 1.46 3.73 4.57
N ARG A 175 0.76 2.90 5.34
CA ARG A 175 0.38 1.54 4.96
C ARG A 175 -1.13 1.43 5.00
N TYR A 176 -1.71 0.88 3.94
CA TYR A 176 -3.13 0.56 3.87
C TYR A 176 -3.28 -0.94 3.70
N THR A 177 -4.08 -1.58 4.56
CA THR A 177 -4.31 -3.02 4.50
C THR A 177 -5.78 -3.28 4.25
N ARG A 178 -6.09 -3.94 3.13
CA ARG A 178 -7.44 -4.44 2.86
C ARG A 178 -7.79 -5.49 3.91
N HIS A 179 -8.85 -5.25 4.69
CA HIS A 179 -9.27 -6.15 5.76
C HIS A 179 -10.41 -7.08 5.31
N SER A 180 -11.39 -6.56 4.57
CA SER A 180 -12.51 -7.37 4.08
C SER A 180 -13.11 -6.76 2.81
N MET A 181 -13.63 -7.63 1.95
CA MET A 181 -14.29 -7.25 0.71
C MET A 181 -15.46 -8.19 0.45
N ASN A 182 -16.65 -7.64 0.22
CA ASN A 182 -17.81 -8.38 -0.29
C ASN A 182 -18.58 -7.49 -1.27
N LYS A 183 -19.68 -7.98 -1.86
CA LYS A 183 -20.34 -7.24 -2.94
C LYS A 183 -20.68 -5.79 -2.58
N ASP A 184 -21.04 -5.49 -1.33
CA ASP A 184 -21.57 -4.18 -0.91
C ASP A 184 -20.60 -3.39 -0.01
N THR A 185 -19.51 -4.01 0.46
CA THR A 185 -18.62 -3.39 1.45
C THR A 185 -17.16 -3.65 1.20
N TYR A 186 -16.34 -2.61 1.41
CA TYR A 186 -14.89 -2.67 1.35
C TYR A 186 -14.30 -2.03 2.60
N LYS A 187 -13.42 -2.74 3.30
CA LYS A 187 -12.78 -2.24 4.53
C LYS A 187 -11.28 -2.17 4.38
N VAL A 188 -10.72 -1.06 4.81
CA VAL A 188 -9.28 -0.80 4.80
C VAL A 188 -8.84 -0.18 6.14
N VAL A 189 -7.69 -0.61 6.63
CA VAL A 189 -7.02 0.00 7.77
C VAL A 189 -5.88 0.86 7.26
N MET A 190 -5.73 2.08 7.77
CA MET A 190 -4.55 2.90 7.53
C MET A 190 -3.68 2.98 8.77
N GLU A 191 -2.40 2.70 8.59
CA GLU A 191 -1.35 2.83 9.59
C GLU A 191 -0.27 3.79 9.10
N GLU A 192 0.33 4.51 10.02
CA GLU A 192 1.37 5.51 9.75
C GLU A 192 2.65 5.17 10.52
N SER A 193 3.79 5.39 9.89
CA SER A 193 5.09 5.37 10.54
C SER A 193 5.77 6.73 10.40
N LEU A 194 6.31 7.23 11.50
CA LEU A 194 7.06 8.49 11.57
C LEU A 194 8.59 8.26 11.70
N ASN A 195 9.03 7.01 11.58
CA ASN A 195 10.41 6.60 11.81
C ASN A 195 10.87 5.55 10.78
N SER A 196 10.50 5.77 9.52
CA SER A 196 10.90 4.93 8.38
C SER A 196 10.49 3.45 8.54
N GLY A 197 9.31 3.20 9.10
CA GLY A 197 8.71 1.87 9.18
C GLY A 197 9.11 1.05 10.41
N LYS A 198 9.88 1.61 11.36
CA LYS A 198 10.27 0.89 12.59
C LYS A 198 9.09 0.66 13.52
N THR A 199 8.21 1.65 13.67
CA THR A 199 6.95 1.52 14.41
C THR A 199 5.79 2.02 13.57
N TRP A 200 4.64 1.38 13.73
CA TRP A 200 3.41 1.67 13.01
C TRP A 200 2.31 1.98 14.01
N PHE A 201 1.53 3.03 13.71
CA PHE A 201 0.38 3.43 14.52
C PHE A 201 -0.86 3.41 13.63
N LYS A 202 -1.92 2.76 14.11
CA LYS A 202 -3.22 2.81 13.45
C LYS A 202 -3.73 4.25 13.46
N ARG A 203 -4.12 4.76 12.30
CA ARG A 203 -4.71 6.10 12.17
C ARG A 203 -6.21 6.04 11.97
N TYR A 204 -6.68 5.12 11.14
CA TYR A 204 -8.11 4.91 10.98
C TYR A 204 -8.47 3.53 10.44
N ASP A 205 -9.70 3.10 10.74
CA ASP A 205 -10.43 2.11 9.93
C ASP A 205 -11.38 2.85 9.00
N GLN A 206 -11.39 2.47 7.74
CA GLN A 206 -12.33 3.00 6.76
C GLN A 206 -13.21 1.87 6.24
N THR A 207 -14.51 2.04 6.40
CA THR A 207 -15.53 1.21 5.76
C THR A 207 -16.14 1.99 4.60
N LEU A 208 -16.16 1.37 3.43
CA LEU A 208 -16.88 1.82 2.26
C LEU A 208 -18.12 0.94 2.09
N THR A 209 -19.26 1.57 1.81
CA THR A 209 -20.52 0.89 1.48
C THR A 209 -21.01 1.38 0.13
N ARG A 210 -21.42 0.45 -0.75
CA ARG A 210 -21.97 0.80 -2.06
C ARG A 210 -23.22 1.66 -1.90
N LYS A 211 -23.36 2.62 -2.81
CA LYS A 211 -24.55 3.43 -2.98
C LYS A 211 -25.53 2.82 -3.98
#